data_AF-A0A9P3A8T1-F1
#
_entry.id   AF-A0A9P3A8T1-F1
#
_cell.length_a   1.000
_cell.length_b   1.000
_cell.length_c   1.000
_cell.angle_alpha   90.00
_cell.angle_beta   90.00
_cell.angle_gamma   90.00
#
_symmetry.space_group_name_H-M   'P 1'
#
loop_
_entity.id
_entity.type
_entity.pdbx_description
1 polymer ?
#
loop_
_entity_poly.entity_id
_entity_poly.type
_entity_poly.pdbx_seq_one_letter_code
_entity_poly.pdbx_strand_id
1 'polypeptide(L)'
;PPSASPTFEVAAALQLRTLAGEREAHCTNCGEANFFGHPEVCLQRRFRRVARHEGAKHIMGQALASTPGTRVRLKPLGHQTSRRNDIQVFSLLGSQATGLANAEYDLTVVSLANKDARATKLPNQDTDPSRLANKYLDSVADHKVRHRPTSNLPFHPIVLSLGGMMNGSTTKVFASWKLVMTRGTYNLMLKRLSLCLLQARVRSFEL
;
A
#
# COMPACT_ATOMS: atom_id res chain seq x y z
N PRO A 1 -10.79 18.92 16.55
CA PRO A 1 -9.48 18.97 15.86
C PRO A 1 -9.42 17.93 14.73
N PRO A 2 -9.20 18.31 13.45
CA PRO A 2 -9.24 17.32 12.39
C PRO A 2 -8.01 16.43 12.52
N SER A 3 -8.27 15.18 12.83
CA SER A 3 -7.31 14.08 12.81
C SER A 3 -6.68 14.03 11.41
N ALA A 4 -5.39 14.37 11.32
CA ALA A 4 -4.61 14.12 10.12
C ALA A 4 -4.80 12.63 9.75
N SER A 5 -5.39 12.38 8.58
CA SER A 5 -5.62 11.03 8.10
C SER A 5 -4.26 10.35 7.90
N PRO A 6 -4.12 9.05 8.19
CA PRO A 6 -2.90 8.29 7.88
C PRO A 6 -2.47 8.45 6.41
N THR A 7 -3.45 8.66 5.53
CA THR A 7 -3.30 9.00 4.11
C THR A 7 -2.45 10.25 3.90
N PHE A 8 -2.66 11.31 4.69
CA PHE A 8 -1.89 12.54 4.59
C PHE A 8 -0.45 12.34 5.06
N GLU A 9 -0.21 11.60 6.13
CA GLU A 9 1.15 11.38 6.67
C GLU A 9 2.02 10.53 5.73
N VAL A 10 1.43 9.53 5.06
CA VAL A 10 2.15 8.75 4.03
C VAL A 10 2.33 9.55 2.74
N ALA A 11 1.29 10.26 2.29
CA ALA A 11 1.33 11.04 1.05
C ALA A 11 2.23 12.29 1.13
N ALA A 12 2.24 13.01 2.26
CA ALA A 12 3.04 14.23 2.44
C ALA A 12 4.55 13.94 2.34
N ALA A 13 5.01 12.78 2.80
CA ALA A 13 6.39 12.35 2.66
C ALA A 13 6.74 11.87 1.24
N LEU A 14 5.74 11.61 0.38
CA LEU A 14 5.92 11.17 -1.01
C LEU A 14 5.89 12.31 -2.03
N GLN A 15 5.48 13.52 -1.64
CA GLN A 15 5.33 14.68 -2.53
C GLN A 15 6.65 15.26 -3.07
N LEU A 16 7.80 14.93 -2.47
CA LEU A 16 9.06 15.65 -2.74
C LEU A 16 9.77 15.31 -4.06
N ARG A 17 9.35 14.31 -4.84
CA ARG A 17 9.98 13.98 -6.14
C ARG A 17 9.01 13.66 -7.28
N THR A 18 7.72 13.81 -7.04
CA THR A 18 6.67 13.49 -8.01
C THR A 18 6.56 14.49 -9.15
N LEU A 19 7.08 15.71 -8.99
CA LEU A 19 6.74 16.85 -9.82
C LEU A 19 7.62 17.05 -11.06
N ALA A 20 8.70 16.28 -11.23
CA ALA A 20 9.48 16.32 -12.46
C ALA A 20 8.95 15.24 -13.42
N GLY A 21 8.23 15.66 -14.46
CA GLY A 21 8.11 14.84 -15.66
C GLY A 21 9.50 14.55 -16.21
N GLU A 22 9.67 13.38 -16.83
CA GLU A 22 10.88 13.17 -17.61
C GLU A 22 10.93 14.18 -18.76
N ARG A 23 12.13 14.65 -19.11
CA ARG A 23 12.32 15.74 -20.07
C ARG A 23 11.86 15.37 -21.49
N GLU A 24 11.82 14.08 -21.81
CA GLU A 24 11.54 13.58 -23.15
C GLU A 24 10.06 13.23 -23.32
N ALA A 25 9.49 13.57 -24.49
CA ALA A 25 8.10 13.29 -24.84
C ALA A 25 7.80 11.78 -24.99
N HIS A 26 8.84 10.96 -25.21
CA HIS A 26 8.76 9.52 -25.35
C HIS A 26 9.69 8.85 -24.34
N CYS A 27 9.33 7.67 -23.87
CA CYS A 27 10.14 6.91 -22.94
C CYS A 27 11.32 6.25 -23.68
N THR A 28 12.55 6.54 -23.27
CA THR A 28 13.79 5.94 -23.82
C THR A 28 13.81 4.41 -23.78
N ASN A 29 13.09 3.80 -22.83
CA ASN A 29 13.09 2.36 -22.62
C ASN A 29 12.04 1.62 -23.47
N CYS A 30 10.88 2.24 -23.76
CA CYS A 30 9.78 1.56 -24.46
C CYS A 30 9.17 2.32 -25.65
N GLY A 31 9.63 3.53 -25.96
CA GLY A 31 9.16 4.35 -27.09
C GLY A 31 7.77 4.99 -26.93
N GLU A 32 6.96 4.53 -25.97
CA GLU A 32 5.63 5.07 -25.68
C GLU A 32 5.66 6.52 -25.19
N ALA A 33 4.54 7.22 -25.34
CA ALA A 33 4.38 8.58 -24.83
C ALA A 33 4.68 8.64 -23.32
N ASN A 34 5.51 9.61 -22.93
CA ASN A 34 6.01 9.75 -21.57
C ASN A 34 5.12 10.68 -20.75
N PHE A 35 3.99 10.14 -20.30
CA PHE A 35 3.04 10.88 -19.47
C PHE A 35 3.39 10.77 -17.97
N PHE A 36 2.75 11.61 -17.15
CA PHE A 36 2.93 11.58 -15.70
C PHE A 36 2.65 10.19 -15.11
N GLY A 37 3.64 9.60 -14.44
CA GLY A 37 3.56 8.26 -13.87
C GLY A 37 3.86 7.11 -14.84
N HIS A 38 4.20 7.39 -16.10
CA HIS A 38 4.70 6.39 -17.05
C HIS A 38 5.85 5.53 -16.49
N PRO A 39 6.87 6.08 -15.79
CA PRO A 39 7.95 5.28 -15.20
C PRO A 39 7.48 4.18 -14.24
N GLU A 40 6.28 4.31 -13.66
CA GLU A 40 5.72 3.33 -12.73
C GLU A 40 5.06 2.14 -13.42
N VAL A 41 4.72 2.29 -14.70
CA VAL A 41 3.94 1.33 -15.49
C VAL A 41 4.66 0.85 -16.75
N CYS A 42 5.79 1.46 -17.10
CA CYS A 42 6.65 1.04 -18.20
C CYS A 42 7.15 -0.40 -17.99
N LEU A 43 6.85 -1.29 -18.93
CA LEU A 43 7.22 -2.70 -18.80
C LEU A 43 8.70 -2.98 -19.11
N GLN A 44 9.35 -2.08 -19.84
CA GLN A 44 10.76 -2.20 -20.23
C GLN A 44 11.70 -1.65 -19.14
N ARG A 45 11.17 -0.96 -18.13
CA ARG A 45 11.96 -0.51 -16.98
C ARG A 45 12.08 -1.60 -15.92
N ARG A 46 13.16 -1.52 -15.14
CA ARG A 46 13.37 -2.41 -14.01
C ARG A 46 12.24 -2.28 -12.98
N PHE A 47 11.37 -3.28 -12.92
CA PHE A 47 10.29 -3.32 -11.95
C PHE A 47 10.80 -3.43 -10.51
N ARG A 48 10.51 -2.43 -9.70
CA ARG A 48 10.72 -2.47 -8.25
C ARG A 48 9.49 -2.94 -7.47
N ARG A 49 8.48 -3.52 -8.14
CA ARG A 49 7.23 -3.98 -7.52
C ARG A 49 7.48 -4.94 -6.37
N VAL A 50 8.30 -5.98 -6.59
CA VAL A 50 8.63 -6.97 -5.56
C VAL A 50 9.37 -6.32 -4.40
N ALA A 51 10.42 -5.54 -4.67
CA ALA A 51 11.19 -4.87 -3.62
C ALA A 51 10.34 -3.92 -2.76
N ARG A 52 9.39 -3.18 -3.38
CA ARG A 52 8.44 -2.32 -2.65
C ARG A 52 7.51 -3.13 -1.77
N HIS A 53 6.86 -4.13 -2.35
CA HIS A 53 5.91 -4.99 -1.66
C HIS A 53 6.57 -5.62 -0.44
N GLU A 54 7.75 -6.18 -0.63
CA GLU A 54 8.51 -6.81 0.44
C GLU A 54 8.96 -5.81 1.50
N GLY A 55 9.50 -4.66 1.10
CA GLY A 55 9.91 -3.62 2.05
C GLY A 55 8.73 -3.16 2.92
N ALA A 56 7.61 -2.82 2.29
CA ALA A 56 6.38 -2.41 2.99
C ALA A 56 5.84 -3.51 3.91
N LYS A 57 5.78 -4.77 3.42
CA LYS A 57 5.37 -5.94 4.21
C LYS A 57 6.22 -6.12 5.46
N HIS A 58 7.55 -6.05 5.34
CA HIS A 58 8.46 -6.19 6.48
C HIS A 58 8.34 -5.01 7.45
N ILE A 59 8.17 -3.78 6.97
CA ILE A 59 7.98 -2.60 7.82
C ILE A 59 6.71 -2.72 8.66
N MET A 60 5.58 -3.05 8.03
CA MET A 60 4.31 -3.25 8.74
C MET A 60 4.39 -4.45 9.71
N GLY A 61 5.00 -5.54 9.25
CA GLY A 61 5.19 -6.75 10.05
C GLY A 61 6.00 -6.51 11.32
N GLN A 62 7.11 -5.79 11.21
CA GLN A 62 7.95 -5.41 12.36
C GLN A 62 7.21 -4.51 13.34
N ALA A 63 6.44 -3.54 12.84
CA ALA A 63 5.66 -2.65 13.70
C ALA A 63 4.59 -3.44 14.48
N LEU A 64 3.86 -4.33 13.81
CA LEU A 64 2.87 -5.21 14.45
C LEU A 64 3.50 -6.16 15.46
N ALA A 65 4.68 -6.71 15.17
CA ALA A 65 5.40 -7.60 16.08
C ALA A 65 5.92 -6.89 17.33
N SER A 66 6.06 -5.57 17.29
CA SER A 66 6.47 -4.77 18.45
C SER A 66 5.34 -4.49 19.44
N THR A 67 4.09 -4.81 19.08
CA THR A 67 2.95 -4.70 20.01
C THR A 67 3.02 -5.85 21.02
N PRO A 68 3.01 -5.58 22.34
CA PRO A 68 3.06 -6.61 23.37
C PRO A 68 1.96 -7.67 23.21
N GLY A 69 2.31 -8.94 23.46
CA GLY A 69 1.37 -10.06 23.33
C GLY A 69 0.99 -10.39 21.88
N THR A 70 1.68 -9.85 20.87
CA THR A 70 1.42 -10.12 19.46
C THR A 70 2.52 -10.98 18.84
N ARG A 71 2.13 -12.00 18.06
CA ARG A 71 3.02 -12.75 17.19
C ARG A 71 2.66 -12.48 15.74
N VAL A 72 3.67 -12.19 14.92
CA VAL A 72 3.49 -11.95 13.48
C VAL A 72 4.17 -13.03 12.67
N ARG A 73 3.48 -13.49 11.62
CA ARG A 73 4.04 -14.38 10.59
C ARG A 73 4.01 -13.68 9.24
N LEU A 74 5.18 -13.48 8.65
CA LEU A 74 5.31 -12.95 7.29
C LEU A 74 5.43 -14.11 6.30
N LYS A 75 4.71 -14.03 5.18
CA LYS A 75 4.84 -15.04 4.13
C LYS A 75 6.14 -14.80 3.35
N PRO A 76 7.00 -15.82 3.14
CA PRO A 76 8.21 -15.66 2.35
C PRO A 76 7.91 -15.49 0.85
N LEU A 77 8.82 -14.82 0.15
CA LEU A 77 8.80 -14.69 -1.31
C LEU A 77 8.85 -16.07 -1.99
N GLY A 78 8.10 -16.24 -3.07
CA GLY A 78 8.20 -17.43 -3.94
C GLY A 78 7.44 -18.67 -3.48
N HIS A 79 6.85 -18.69 -2.27
CA HIS A 79 5.97 -19.79 -1.86
C HIS A 79 4.58 -19.63 -2.49
N GLN A 80 4.35 -20.33 -3.60
CA GLN A 80 3.01 -20.58 -4.16
C GLN A 80 2.21 -21.54 -3.26
N THR A 81 1.94 -21.14 -2.02
CA THR A 81 0.91 -21.80 -1.22
C THR A 81 -0.44 -21.13 -1.51
N SER A 82 -1.50 -21.94 -1.54
CA SER A 82 -2.92 -21.58 -1.74
C SER A 82 -3.41 -20.37 -0.90
N ARG A 83 -2.66 -19.97 0.14
CA ARG A 83 -2.96 -18.80 0.99
C ARG A 83 -2.27 -17.52 0.49
N ARG A 84 -3.01 -16.68 -0.22
CA ARG A 84 -2.69 -15.29 -0.60
C ARG A 84 -2.81 -14.31 0.60
N ASN A 85 -1.95 -14.43 1.60
CA ASN A 85 -1.80 -13.42 2.63
C ASN A 85 -0.32 -13.09 2.85
N ASP A 86 -0.03 -11.82 3.12
CA ASP A 86 1.34 -11.33 3.28
C ASP A 86 1.77 -11.31 4.74
N ILE A 87 0.85 -10.93 5.63
CA ILE A 87 1.07 -10.78 7.06
C ILE A 87 -0.06 -11.48 7.79
N GLN A 88 0.28 -12.30 8.77
CA GLN A 88 -0.68 -12.82 9.72
C GLN A 88 -0.31 -12.40 11.13
N VAL A 89 -1.33 -12.01 11.87
CA VAL A 89 -1.23 -11.56 13.25
C VAL A 89 -1.94 -12.56 14.13
N PHE A 90 -1.29 -12.94 15.23
CA PHE A 90 -1.84 -13.76 16.28
C PHE A 90 -1.70 -13.02 17.61
N SER A 91 -2.82 -12.84 18.29
CA SER A 91 -2.89 -12.33 19.65
C SER A 91 -2.69 -13.49 20.63
N LEU A 92 -1.61 -13.44 21.40
CA LEU A 92 -1.23 -14.50 22.34
C LEU A 92 -1.99 -14.43 23.66
N LEU A 93 -2.53 -13.25 24.00
CA LEU A 93 -3.27 -12.99 25.24
C LEU A 93 -4.77 -12.71 24.98
N GLY A 94 -5.21 -12.85 23.73
CA GLY A 94 -6.55 -12.50 23.29
C GLY A 94 -6.71 -11.02 22.89
N SER A 95 -7.68 -10.75 22.02
CA SER A 95 -7.91 -9.41 21.46
C SER A 95 -8.31 -8.37 22.50
N GLN A 96 -8.94 -8.80 23.60
CA GLN A 96 -9.33 -7.90 24.71
C GLN A 96 -8.10 -7.36 25.45
N ALA A 97 -7.06 -8.17 25.63
CA ALA A 97 -5.83 -7.76 26.33
C ALA A 97 -4.85 -6.99 25.43
N THR A 98 -4.82 -7.31 24.13
CA THR A 98 -3.84 -6.76 23.18
C THR A 98 -4.39 -5.62 22.31
N GLY A 99 -5.72 -5.46 22.27
CA GLY A 99 -6.42 -4.58 21.33
C GLY A 99 -6.36 -5.04 19.86
N LEU A 100 -5.68 -6.15 19.57
CA LEU A 100 -5.43 -6.65 18.22
C LEU A 100 -6.00 -8.06 18.08
N ALA A 101 -6.89 -8.27 17.11
CA ALA A 101 -7.46 -9.60 16.85
C ALA A 101 -6.54 -10.44 15.96
N ASN A 102 -6.73 -11.76 15.99
CA ASN A 102 -6.13 -12.64 14.99
C ASN A 102 -6.65 -12.23 13.61
N ALA A 103 -5.75 -11.98 12.66
CA ALA A 103 -6.13 -11.45 11.36
C ALA A 103 -5.09 -11.75 10.28
N GLU A 104 -5.55 -11.73 9.04
CA GLU A 104 -4.72 -11.83 7.85
C GLU A 104 -4.77 -10.51 7.07
N TYR A 105 -3.60 -10.00 6.73
CA TYR A 105 -3.44 -8.80 5.91
C TYR A 105 -2.77 -9.16 4.59
N ASP A 106 -3.34 -8.68 3.50
CA ASP A 106 -2.85 -8.92 2.15
C ASP A 106 -2.55 -7.58 1.46
N LEU A 107 -1.26 -7.28 1.29
CA LEU A 107 -0.74 -6.00 0.84
C LEU A 107 -0.76 -5.89 -0.67
N THR A 108 -1.11 -4.72 -1.19
CA THR A 108 -0.91 -4.39 -2.59
C THR A 108 -0.61 -2.92 -2.74
N VAL A 109 0.42 -2.66 -3.54
CA VAL A 109 0.84 -1.31 -3.91
C VAL A 109 0.62 -1.13 -5.41
N VAL A 110 -0.24 -0.18 -5.79
CA VAL A 110 -0.64 0.07 -7.19
C VAL A 110 -0.21 1.45 -7.68
N SER A 111 0.05 1.55 -8.99
CA SER A 111 0.20 2.86 -9.64
C SER A 111 -1.17 3.37 -10.07
N LEU A 112 -1.47 4.64 -9.80
CA LEU A 112 -2.65 5.32 -10.36
C LEU A 112 -2.47 5.67 -11.84
N ALA A 113 -1.26 5.52 -12.37
CA ALA A 113 -0.98 5.64 -13.79
C ALA A 113 -1.28 4.34 -14.54
N ASN A 114 -1.76 3.27 -13.90
CA ASN A 114 -2.07 2.03 -14.61
C ASN A 114 -3.34 2.15 -15.47
N LYS A 115 -3.50 1.23 -16.43
CA LYS A 115 -4.61 1.24 -17.38
C LYS A 115 -5.97 1.22 -16.66
N ASP A 116 -6.11 0.40 -15.64
CA ASP A 116 -7.37 0.20 -14.92
C ASP A 116 -7.76 1.42 -14.06
N ALA A 117 -6.80 2.08 -13.42
CA ALA A 117 -7.04 3.34 -12.71
C ALA A 117 -7.45 4.44 -13.67
N ARG A 118 -6.76 4.59 -14.81
CA ARG A 118 -7.12 5.58 -15.83
C ARG A 118 -8.48 5.29 -16.48
N ALA A 119 -8.89 4.02 -16.54
CA ALA A 119 -10.19 3.62 -17.06
C ALA A 119 -11.31 3.71 -16.00
N THR A 120 -10.98 4.01 -14.73
CA THR A 120 -11.98 4.16 -13.67
C THR A 120 -12.85 5.37 -13.96
N LYS A 121 -14.17 5.19 -13.84
CA LYS A 121 -15.17 6.25 -14.05
C LYS A 121 -16.06 6.40 -12.83
N LEU A 122 -16.42 7.61 -12.44
CA LEU A 122 -17.44 7.86 -11.43
C LEU A 122 -18.84 7.97 -12.06
N PRO A 123 -19.91 7.76 -11.28
CA PRO A 123 -21.27 8.13 -11.70
C PRO A 123 -21.34 9.62 -12.09
N ASN A 124 -22.32 9.98 -12.93
CA ASN A 124 -22.59 11.36 -13.34
C ASN A 124 -21.41 12.10 -14.02
N GLN A 125 -20.47 11.36 -14.62
CA GLN A 125 -19.27 11.92 -15.26
C GLN A 125 -18.42 12.79 -14.32
N ASP A 126 -18.47 12.54 -13.01
CA ASP A 126 -17.60 13.21 -12.05
C ASP A 126 -16.12 12.87 -12.35
N THR A 127 -15.29 13.92 -12.37
CA THR A 127 -13.87 13.86 -12.72
C THR A 127 -12.96 14.19 -11.54
N ASP A 128 -13.49 14.29 -10.31
CA ASP A 128 -12.66 14.55 -9.13
C ASP A 128 -11.55 13.48 -8.99
N PRO A 129 -10.27 13.88 -9.09
CA PRO A 129 -9.15 12.92 -9.12
C PRO A 129 -9.05 12.08 -7.85
N SER A 130 -9.39 12.67 -6.69
CA SER A 130 -9.30 11.99 -5.39
C SER A 130 -10.35 10.90 -5.27
N ARG A 131 -11.59 11.18 -5.69
CA ARG A 131 -12.70 10.21 -5.72
C ARG A 131 -12.47 9.12 -6.76
N LEU A 132 -11.92 9.46 -7.94
CA LEU A 132 -11.52 8.48 -8.95
C LEU A 132 -10.45 7.52 -8.40
N ALA A 133 -9.41 8.06 -7.78
CA ALA A 133 -8.37 7.26 -7.14
C ALA A 133 -8.94 6.37 -6.04
N ASN A 134 -9.77 6.91 -5.15
CA ASN A 134 -10.40 6.12 -4.08
C ASN A 134 -11.27 5.00 -4.64
N LYS A 135 -12.12 5.27 -5.66
CA LYS A 135 -12.93 4.24 -6.32
C LYS A 135 -12.07 3.14 -6.92
N TYR A 136 -10.96 3.50 -7.57
CA TYR A 136 -10.04 2.52 -8.10
C TYR A 136 -9.43 1.65 -6.99
N LEU A 137 -8.91 2.27 -5.92
CA LEU A 137 -8.31 1.55 -4.80
C LEU A 137 -9.33 0.65 -4.07
N ASP A 138 -10.58 1.08 -3.95
CA ASP A 138 -11.67 0.26 -3.41
C ASP A 138 -11.96 -0.94 -4.31
N SER A 139 -11.98 -0.76 -5.64
CA SER A 139 -12.15 -1.89 -6.57
C SER A 139 -11.04 -2.95 -6.45
N VAL A 140 -9.80 -2.52 -6.18
CA VAL A 140 -8.66 -3.41 -5.91
C VAL A 140 -8.86 -4.16 -4.60
N ALA A 141 -9.33 -3.48 -3.55
CA ALA A 141 -9.65 -4.10 -2.26
C ALA A 141 -10.77 -5.15 -2.40
N ASP A 142 -11.85 -4.82 -3.11
CA ASP A 142 -12.97 -5.74 -3.38
C ASP A 142 -12.53 -6.96 -4.18
N HIS A 143 -11.67 -6.76 -5.18
CA HIS A 143 -11.07 -7.87 -5.92
C HIS A 143 -10.30 -8.81 -4.99
N LYS A 144 -9.52 -8.29 -4.03
CA LYS A 144 -8.82 -9.13 -3.05
C LYS A 144 -9.76 -9.88 -2.13
N VAL A 145 -10.80 -9.21 -1.62
CA VAL A 145 -11.78 -9.83 -0.72
C VAL A 145 -12.51 -10.99 -1.40
N ARG A 146 -12.85 -10.84 -2.69
CA ARG A 146 -13.49 -11.89 -3.50
C ARG A 146 -12.57 -13.09 -3.77
N HIS A 147 -11.25 -12.87 -3.82
CA HIS A 147 -10.26 -13.91 -4.07
C HIS A 147 -9.41 -14.23 -2.84
N ARG A 148 -9.97 -14.02 -1.65
CA ARG A 148 -9.27 -14.30 -0.40
C ARG A 148 -9.06 -15.81 -0.22
N PRO A 149 -8.02 -16.21 0.53
CA PRO A 149 -7.82 -17.60 0.89
C PRO A 149 -8.99 -18.17 1.69
N THR A 150 -9.20 -19.48 1.59
CA THR A 150 -10.04 -20.20 2.55
C THR A 150 -9.33 -20.21 3.91
N SER A 151 -9.76 -19.31 4.79
CA SER A 151 -9.28 -19.13 6.16
C SER A 151 -10.44 -18.68 7.04
N ASN A 152 -10.43 -19.13 8.29
CA ASN A 152 -11.42 -18.72 9.30
C ASN A 152 -11.05 -17.39 9.98
N LEU A 153 -9.90 -16.82 9.62
CA LEU A 153 -9.44 -15.54 10.16
C LEU A 153 -10.07 -14.37 9.38
N PRO A 154 -10.36 -13.24 10.06
CA PRO A 154 -10.65 -11.98 9.39
C PRO A 154 -9.58 -11.63 8.36
N PHE A 155 -10.02 -11.30 7.15
CA PHE A 155 -9.15 -10.93 6.03
C PHE A 155 -9.26 -9.44 5.73
N HIS A 156 -8.12 -8.76 5.70
CA HIS A 156 -8.03 -7.32 5.47
C HIS A 156 -7.10 -7.01 4.29
N PRO A 157 -7.65 -6.57 3.14
CA PRO A 157 -6.79 -6.04 2.08
C PRO A 157 -6.16 -4.72 2.54
N ILE A 158 -4.84 -4.61 2.36
CA ILE A 158 -4.10 -3.36 2.55
C ILE A 158 -3.74 -2.84 1.16
N VAL A 159 -4.41 -1.77 0.73
CA VAL A 159 -4.28 -1.21 -0.62
C VAL A 159 -3.72 0.20 -0.53
N LEU A 160 -2.52 0.37 -1.10
CA LEU A 160 -1.80 1.63 -1.16
C LEU A 160 -1.55 2.02 -2.62
N SER A 161 -1.63 3.31 -2.93
CA SER A 161 -1.05 3.83 -4.17
C SER A 161 0.45 4.08 -4.00
N LEU A 162 1.20 4.16 -5.10
CA LEU A 162 2.60 4.58 -5.10
C LEU A 162 2.80 6.02 -4.59
N GLY A 163 1.74 6.84 -4.64
CA GLY A 163 1.70 8.17 -4.05
C GLY A 163 1.27 8.19 -2.57
N GLY A 164 1.03 7.03 -1.95
CA GLY A 164 0.68 6.92 -0.53
C GLY A 164 -0.80 7.05 -0.22
N MET A 165 -1.66 7.14 -1.25
CA MET A 165 -3.10 7.12 -1.03
C MET A 165 -3.53 5.74 -0.53
N MET A 166 -4.49 5.72 0.38
CA MET A 166 -5.06 4.50 0.95
C MET A 166 -6.55 4.48 0.69
N ASN A 167 -7.09 3.31 0.43
CA ASN A 167 -8.54 3.15 0.35
C ASN A 167 -9.18 3.25 1.75
N GLY A 168 -10.52 3.32 1.81
CA GLY A 168 -11.24 3.51 3.07
C GLY A 168 -11.00 2.38 4.08
N SER A 169 -10.97 1.11 3.62
CA SER A 169 -10.73 -0.03 4.51
C SER A 169 -9.32 -0.04 5.08
N THR A 170 -8.31 0.28 4.26
CA THR A 170 -6.91 0.38 4.71
C THR A 170 -6.74 1.49 5.75
N THR A 171 -7.40 2.64 5.54
CA THR A 171 -7.37 3.75 6.50
C THR A 171 -7.92 3.32 7.87
N LYS A 172 -9.00 2.55 7.90
CA LYS A 172 -9.57 2.01 9.14
C LYS A 172 -8.63 1.02 9.84
N VAL A 173 -7.93 0.18 9.08
CA VAL A 173 -6.91 -0.72 9.64
C VAL A 173 -5.75 0.07 10.25
N PHE A 174 -5.26 1.11 9.57
CA PHE A 174 -4.19 1.94 10.10
C PHE A 174 -4.63 2.70 11.35
N ALA A 175 -5.89 3.15 11.39
CA ALA A 175 -6.47 3.76 12.59
C ALA A 175 -6.54 2.77 13.77
N SER A 176 -6.91 1.50 13.54
CA SER A 176 -6.89 0.49 14.61
C SER A 176 -5.47 0.18 15.08
N TRP A 177 -4.51 0.08 14.15
CA TRP A 177 -3.09 -0.09 14.50
C TRP A 177 -2.55 1.09 15.32
N LYS A 178 -2.96 2.32 15.01
CA LYS A 178 -2.58 3.53 15.76
C LYS A 178 -3.04 3.49 17.22
N LEU A 179 -4.17 2.84 17.51
CA LEU A 179 -4.69 2.72 18.86
C LEU A 179 -3.93 1.71 19.72
N VAL A 180 -3.36 0.67 19.10
CA VAL A 180 -2.67 -0.42 19.83
C VAL A 180 -1.15 -0.27 19.85
N MET A 181 -0.57 0.43 18.88
CA MET A 181 0.86 0.71 18.83
C MET A 181 1.20 1.92 19.69
N THR A 182 2.43 1.93 20.24
CA THR A 182 2.96 3.17 20.81
C THR A 182 3.04 4.26 19.73
N ARG A 183 2.90 5.52 20.12
CA ARG A 183 3.04 6.66 19.21
C ARG A 183 4.36 6.63 18.44
N GLY A 184 5.45 6.21 19.09
CA GLY A 184 6.77 6.07 18.47
C GLY A 184 6.80 5.00 17.38
N THR A 185 6.31 3.79 17.69
CA THR A 185 6.22 2.67 16.74
C THR A 185 5.39 3.05 15.52
N TYR A 186 4.19 3.59 15.73
CA TYR A 186 3.29 3.95 14.65
C TYR A 186 3.90 5.01 13.72
N ASN A 187 4.47 6.08 14.29
CA ASN A 187 5.11 7.13 13.50
C ASN A 187 6.34 6.62 12.74
N LEU A 188 7.15 5.76 13.37
CA LEU A 188 8.31 5.17 12.72
C LEU A 188 7.89 4.26 11.56
N MET A 189 6.84 3.45 11.74
CA MET A 189 6.26 2.62 10.70
C MET A 189 5.86 3.47 9.48
N LEU A 190 5.10 4.55 9.70
CA LEU A 190 4.67 5.44 8.62
C LEU A 190 5.85 6.07 7.88
N LYS A 191 6.84 6.62 8.62
CA LYS A 191 8.03 7.22 8.01
C LYS A 191 8.83 6.22 7.18
N ARG A 192 9.03 5.00 7.70
CA ARG A 192 9.74 3.94 6.97
C ARG A 192 8.95 3.49 5.74
N LEU A 193 7.63 3.40 5.84
CA LEU A 193 6.77 3.05 4.72
C LEU A 193 6.84 4.10 3.61
N SER A 194 6.71 5.39 3.95
CA SER A 194 6.86 6.48 3.00
C SER A 194 8.23 6.48 2.34
N LEU A 195 9.30 6.30 3.12
CA LEU A 195 10.66 6.22 2.58
C LEU A 195 10.83 5.02 1.64
N CYS A 196 10.28 3.85 1.99
CA CYS A 196 10.33 2.65 1.15
C CYS A 196 9.64 2.88 -0.21
N LEU A 197 8.45 3.47 -0.19
CA LEU A 197 7.69 3.80 -1.40
C LEU A 197 8.43 4.87 -2.23
N LEU A 198 8.99 5.89 -1.59
CA LEU A 198 9.76 6.95 -2.25
C LEU A 198 11.03 6.41 -2.90
N GLN A 199 11.84 5.65 -2.18
CA GLN A 199 13.12 5.10 -2.67
C GLN A 199 12.91 4.24 -3.92
N ALA A 200 11.86 3.42 -3.91
CA ALA A 200 11.55 2.60 -5.07
C ALA A 200 11.03 3.41 -6.26
N ARG A 201 10.40 4.57 -6.01
CA ARG A 201 10.00 5.50 -7.07
C ARG A 201 11.20 6.24 -7.64
N VAL A 202 12.07 6.79 -6.79
CA VAL A 202 13.33 7.44 -7.17
C VAL A 202 14.20 6.54 -8.03
N ARG A 203 14.40 5.29 -7.62
CA ARG A 203 15.22 4.32 -8.36
C ARG A 203 14.56 3.77 -9.63
N SER A 204 13.35 4.23 -9.95
CA SER A 204 12.68 3.99 -11.23
C SER A 204 12.90 5.14 -12.23
N PHE A 205 13.42 6.28 -11.77
CA PHE A 205 13.94 7.34 -12.62
C PHE A 205 15.42 7.03 -12.86
N GLU A 206 15.79 6.84 -14.13
CA GLU A 206 17.19 6.79 -14.54
C GLU A 206 17.70 8.24 -14.48
N LEU A 207 18.79 8.47 -13.75
CA LEU A 207 19.49 9.76 -13.67
C LEU A 207 20.50 9.84 -14.81
#